data_AF-A0A4Y8BUS2-F1
#
_entry.id   AF-A0A4Y8BUS2-F1
#
_cell.length_a   1.000
_cell.length_b   1.000
_cell.length_c   1.000
_cell.angle_alpha   90.00
_cell.angle_beta   90.00
_cell.angle_gamma   90.00
#
_symmetry.space_group_name_H-M   'P 1'
#
loop_
_entity.id
_entity.type
_entity.pdbx_description
1 polymer ?
#
loop_
_entity_poly.entity_id
_entity_poly.type
_entity_poly.pdbx_seq_one_letter_code
_entity_poly.pdbx_strand_id
1 'polypeptide(L)'
;MGCGSKEPPVEIETFEQYNQLLYSNSKFLKITSLVDSVTITKIIPNRGKCKIGGVLDNRDIKINKTLKYGEVWNYIPLRGCDKLLEVRVETDQGEWDFKF
;
A
#
# COMPACT_ATOMS: atom_id res chain seq x y z
N MET A 1 6.43 32.06 -2.18
CA MET A 1 7.10 31.06 -1.33
C MET A 1 6.51 29.71 -1.67
N GLY A 2 7.15 28.97 -2.58
CA GLY A 2 6.66 27.67 -3.03
C GLY A 2 6.94 26.63 -1.96
N CYS A 3 5.88 26.07 -1.38
CA CYS A 3 6.00 24.88 -0.56
C CYS A 3 6.34 23.74 -1.52
N GLY A 4 7.63 23.36 -1.60
CA GLY A 4 8.13 22.24 -2.40
C GLY A 4 7.71 20.91 -1.81
N SER A 5 6.41 20.74 -1.55
CA SER A 5 5.82 19.47 -1.15
C SER A 5 5.92 18.55 -2.35
N LYS A 6 6.93 17.67 -2.37
CA LYS A 6 6.97 16.57 -3.35
C LYS A 6 5.66 15.80 -3.23
N GLU A 7 4.85 15.87 -4.27
CA GLU A 7 3.62 15.09 -4.36
C GLU A 7 3.98 13.60 -4.36
N PRO A 8 3.20 12.75 -3.67
CA PRO A 8 3.45 11.33 -3.70
C PRO A 8 3.24 10.79 -5.12
N PRO A 9 4.13 9.92 -5.63
CA PRO A 9 3.99 9.34 -6.96
C PRO A 9 2.85 8.30 -7.04
N VAL A 10 2.25 7.98 -5.90
CA VAL A 10 1.15 7.03 -5.76
C VAL A 10 0.06 7.58 -4.85
N GLU A 11 -1.17 7.15 -5.10
CA GLU A 11 -2.31 7.34 -4.22
C GLU A 11 -2.63 6.03 -3.51
N ILE A 12 -3.07 6.09 -2.25
CA ILE A 12 -3.46 4.91 -1.47
C ILE A 12 -4.90 5.05 -0.98
N GLU A 13 -5.68 4.01 -1.24
CA GLU A 13 -7.04 3.85 -0.76
C GLU A 13 -7.17 2.52 -0.01
N THR A 14 -8.11 2.45 0.92
CA THR A 14 -8.48 1.21 1.60
C THR A 14 -9.91 0.83 1.28
N PHE A 15 -10.16 -0.45 1.03
CA PHE A 15 -11.51 -0.95 0.84
C PHE A 15 -11.69 -2.28 1.55
N GLU A 16 -12.92 -2.59 1.92
CA GLU A 16 -13.30 -3.87 2.51
C GLU A 16 -13.98 -4.74 1.46
N GLN A 17 -13.58 -6.00 1.39
CA GLN A 17 -14.22 -6.97 0.52
C GLN A 17 -14.54 -8.23 1.31
N TYR A 18 -15.77 -8.71 1.15
CA TYR A 18 -16.21 -9.95 1.78
C TYR A 18 -15.43 -11.14 1.20
N ASN A 19 -14.70 -11.83 2.06
CA ASN A 19 -13.92 -13.01 1.70
C ASN A 19 -14.75 -14.26 1.96
N GLN A 20 -15.26 -14.87 0.89
CA GLN A 20 -16.08 -16.08 0.96
C GLN A 20 -15.36 -17.27 1.59
N LEU A 21 -14.02 -17.37 1.46
CA LEU A 21 -13.23 -18.47 2.03
C LEU A 21 -13.08 -18.36 3.55
N LEU A 22 -13.08 -17.14 4.08
CA LEU A 22 -12.88 -16.87 5.52
C LEU A 22 -14.16 -16.42 6.22
N TYR A 23 -15.30 -16.42 5.52
CA TYR A 23 -16.61 -15.95 6.01
C TYR A 23 -16.53 -14.60 6.76
N SER A 24 -15.67 -13.69 6.30
CA SER A 24 -15.37 -12.44 6.98
C SER A 24 -14.94 -11.35 6.00
N ASN A 25 -15.15 -10.08 6.38
CA ASN A 25 -14.66 -8.95 5.60
C ASN A 25 -13.14 -8.84 5.76
N SER A 26 -12.43 -8.87 4.64
CA SER A 26 -11.00 -8.62 4.57
C SER A 26 -10.76 -7.20 4.09
N LYS A 27 -9.87 -6.47 4.76
CA LYS A 27 -9.41 -5.15 4.32
C LYS A 27 -8.35 -5.33 3.25
N PHE A 28 -8.41 -4.51 2.21
CA PHE A 28 -7.44 -4.48 1.14
C PHE A 28 -6.92 -3.06 0.94
N LEU A 29 -5.64 -2.98 0.59
CA LEU A 29 -5.02 -1.76 0.12
C LEU A 29 -5.08 -1.70 -1.40
N LYS A 30 -5.43 -0.52 -1.90
CA LYS A 30 -5.40 -0.13 -3.30
C LYS A 30 -4.36 0.95 -3.46
N ILE A 31 -3.37 0.71 -4.31
CA ILE A 31 -2.33 1.68 -4.65
C ILE A 31 -2.45 2.02 -6.13
N THR A 32 -2.62 3.30 -6.45
CA THR A 32 -2.75 3.80 -7.81
C THR A 32 -1.53 4.65 -8.16
N SER A 33 -0.90 4.43 -9.32
CA SER A 33 0.20 5.31 -9.75
C SER A 33 -0.32 6.63 -10.32
N LEU A 34 0.26 7.73 -9.85
CA LEU A 34 0.00 9.09 -10.35
C LEU A 34 1.10 9.57 -11.32
N VAL A 35 2.14 8.77 -11.54
CA VAL A 35 3.28 9.07 -12.42
C VAL A 35 3.45 8.00 -13.50
N ASP A 36 4.19 8.32 -14.56
CA ASP A 36 4.43 7.43 -15.71
C ASP A 36 4.93 6.04 -15.31
N SER A 37 5.82 5.97 -14.33
CA SER A 37 6.34 4.72 -13.78
C SER A 37 6.80 4.92 -12.35
N VAL A 38 6.43 4.01 -11.47
CA VAL A 38 6.91 3.92 -10.09
C VAL A 38 7.02 2.46 -9.68
N THR A 39 8.12 2.11 -9.05
CA THR A 39 8.37 0.76 -8.54
C THR A 39 8.21 0.75 -7.04
N ILE A 40 7.14 0.08 -6.58
CA ILE A 40 6.90 -0.13 -5.16
C ILE A 40 7.82 -1.26 -4.68
N THR A 41 8.68 -0.91 -3.73
CA THR A 41 9.68 -1.81 -3.16
C THR A 41 9.22 -2.43 -1.84
N LYS A 42 8.45 -1.67 -1.06
CA LYS A 42 7.95 -2.10 0.24
C LYS A 42 6.70 -1.35 0.67
N ILE A 43 5.85 -2.02 1.43
CA ILE A 43 4.63 -1.45 2.02
C ILE A 43 4.64 -1.81 3.50
N ILE A 44 4.56 -0.79 4.36
CA ILE A 44 4.64 -0.92 5.81
C ILE A 44 3.40 -0.25 6.43
N PRO A 45 2.31 -1.00 6.65
CA PRO A 45 1.12 -0.49 7.32
C PRO A 45 1.34 -0.37 8.84
N ASN A 46 0.91 0.75 9.43
CA ASN A 46 1.02 1.10 10.86
C ASN A 46 2.42 0.86 11.45
N ARG A 47 3.50 1.28 10.76
CA ARG A 47 4.90 1.03 11.16
C ARG A 47 5.22 -0.46 11.37
N GLY A 48 4.51 -1.35 10.69
CA GLY A 48 4.67 -2.80 10.79
C GLY A 48 3.89 -3.43 11.94
N LYS A 49 2.98 -2.69 12.60
CA LYS A 49 2.01 -3.28 13.54
C LYS A 49 0.94 -4.09 12.80
N CYS A 50 0.63 -3.70 11.56
CA CYS A 50 -0.28 -4.44 10.71
C CYS A 50 0.51 -5.32 9.76
N LYS A 51 -0.01 -6.52 9.50
CA LYS A 51 0.58 -7.44 8.54
C LYS A 51 -0.16 -7.38 7.21
N ILE A 52 0.59 -7.54 6.13
CA ILE A 52 0.02 -7.76 4.81
C ILE A 52 -0.17 -9.27 4.66
N GLY A 53 -1.35 -9.73 4.30
CA GLY A 53 -1.61 -11.16 4.14
C GLY A 53 -0.97 -11.78 2.89
N GLY A 54 -0.86 -13.11 2.89
CA GLY A 54 -0.47 -13.89 1.71
C GLY A 54 1.05 -13.94 1.50
N VAL A 55 1.46 -13.91 0.23
CA VAL A 55 2.89 -13.97 -0.18
C VAL A 55 3.67 -12.73 0.26
N LEU A 56 3.01 -11.70 0.81
CA LEU A 56 3.65 -10.45 1.26
C LEU A 56 3.74 -10.36 2.80
N ASP A 57 3.37 -11.42 3.54
CA ASP A 57 3.38 -11.45 5.03
C ASP A 57 4.79 -11.45 5.62
N ASN A 58 5.79 -11.84 4.85
CA ASN A 58 7.18 -11.75 5.29
C ASN A 58 7.67 -10.30 5.17
N ARG A 59 8.11 -9.76 6.32
CA ARG A 59 8.66 -8.41 6.47
C ARG A 59 9.90 -8.14 5.59
N ASP A 60 10.56 -9.22 5.16
CA ASP A 60 11.75 -9.24 4.31
C ASP A 60 11.44 -9.40 2.81
N ILE A 61 10.17 -9.54 2.42
CA ILE A 61 9.82 -9.62 1.01
C ILE A 61 9.91 -8.22 0.41
N LYS A 62 10.95 -8.04 -0.40
CA LYS A 62 11.05 -6.93 -1.33
C LYS A 62 10.03 -7.15 -2.42
N ILE A 63 9.00 -6.32 -2.39
CA ILE A 63 8.03 -6.20 -3.46
C ILE A 63 8.81 -5.59 -4.63
N ASN A 64 8.72 -6.14 -5.83
CA ASN A 64 9.29 -5.50 -7.02
C ASN A 64 8.16 -5.27 -8.01
N LYS A 65 7.20 -4.43 -7.60
CA LYS A 65 5.99 -4.17 -8.39
C LYS A 65 6.09 -2.79 -9.01
N THR A 66 6.33 -2.75 -10.31
CA THR A 66 6.25 -1.53 -11.10
C THR A 66 4.81 -1.29 -11.52
N LEU A 67 4.35 -0.05 -11.31
CA LEU A 67 3.06 0.47 -11.78
C LEU A 67 3.33 1.64 -12.72
N LYS A 68 2.59 1.68 -13.83
CA LYS A 68 2.56 2.79 -14.78
C LYS A 68 1.44 3.76 -14.44
N TYR A 69 1.45 4.94 -15.05
CA TYR A 69 0.41 5.96 -14.84
C TYR A 69 -1.00 5.39 -14.97
N GLY A 70 -1.82 5.57 -13.93
CA GLY A 70 -3.18 5.06 -13.85
C GLY A 70 -3.32 3.56 -13.57
N GLU A 71 -2.23 2.79 -13.52
CA GLU A 71 -2.29 1.41 -13.07
C GLU A 71 -2.60 1.32 -11.58
N VAL A 72 -3.44 0.34 -11.25
CA VAL A 72 -3.96 0.13 -9.90
C VAL A 72 -3.51 -1.25 -9.41
N TRP A 73 -2.96 -1.27 -8.20
CA TRP A 73 -2.68 -2.49 -7.46
C TRP A 73 -3.62 -2.60 -6.26
N ASN A 74 -4.69 -3.37 -6.42
CA ASN A 74 -5.80 -3.52 -5.46
C ASN A 74 -5.83 -4.87 -4.74
N TYR A 75 -4.77 -5.68 -4.84
CA TYR A 75 -4.73 -7.03 -4.29
C TYR A 75 -3.72 -7.16 -3.14
N ILE A 76 -3.73 -6.18 -2.23
CA ILE A 76 -2.86 -6.16 -1.05
C ILE A 76 -3.74 -6.42 0.17
N PRO A 77 -3.94 -7.69 0.58
CA PRO A 77 -4.77 -8.00 1.74
C PRO A 77 -4.09 -7.51 3.02
N LEU A 78 -4.84 -6.90 3.92
CA LEU A 78 -4.41 -6.57 5.28
C LEU A 78 -4.94 -7.63 6.24
N ARG A 79 -4.06 -8.20 7.08
CA ARG A 79 -4.42 -9.17 8.11
C ARG A 79 -4.12 -8.65 9.51
N GLY A 80 -5.03 -8.93 10.44
CA GLY A 80 -4.87 -8.60 11.86
C GLY A 80 -4.74 -7.10 12.13
N CYS A 81 -5.38 -6.26 11.31
CA CYS A 81 -5.32 -4.81 11.39
C CYS A 81 -6.73 -4.25 11.62
N ASP A 82 -7.14 -4.08 12.88
CA ASP A 82 -8.47 -3.54 13.22
C ASP A 82 -8.63 -2.11 12.68
N LYS A 83 -7.61 -1.26 12.91
CA LYS A 83 -7.57 0.13 12.44
C LYS A 83 -6.27 0.40 11.72
N LEU A 84 -6.36 0.77 10.44
CA LEU A 84 -5.24 1.31 9.68
C LEU A 84 -5.22 2.83 9.89
N LEU A 85 -4.10 3.34 10.42
CA LEU A 85 -3.91 4.76 10.73
C LEU A 85 -2.92 5.39 9.77
N GLU A 86 -1.87 4.64 9.41
CA GLU A 86 -0.85 5.10 8.49
C GLU A 86 -0.33 3.95 7.64
N VAL A 87 0.14 4.26 6.43
CA VAL A 87 0.83 3.32 5.55
C VAL A 87 2.06 4.03 5.02
N ARG A 88 3.22 3.44 5.26
CA ARG A 88 4.45 3.85 4.58
C ARG A 88 4.63 3.03 3.33
N VAL A 89 4.92 3.68 2.22
CA VAL A 89 5.29 3.03 0.97
C VAL A 89 6.69 3.48 0.59
N GLU A 90 7.56 2.51 0.35
CA GLU A 90 8.89 2.73 -0.18
C GLU A 90 8.85 2.46 -1.69
N THR A 91 9.34 3.40 -2.49
CA THR A 91 9.45 3.25 -3.94
C THR A 91 10.86 3.56 -4.41
N ASP A 92 11.14 3.36 -5.70
CA ASP A 92 12.40 3.77 -6.32
C ASP A 92 12.66 5.29 -6.28
N GLN A 93 11.60 6.08 -6.05
CA GLN A 93 11.68 7.55 -6.04
C GLN A 93 11.85 8.13 -4.62
N GLY A 94 11.84 7.30 -3.56
CA GLY A 94 11.83 7.74 -2.15
C GLY A 94 10.95 6.91 -1.19
N GLU A 95 10.48 7.55 -0.11
CA GLU A 95 9.56 6.96 0.87
C GLU A 95 8.43 7.96 1.19
N TRP A 96 7.19 7.48 1.33
CA TRP A 96 6.01 8.32 1.58
C TRP A 96 5.15 7.68 2.66
N ASP A 97 4.75 8.50 3.63
CA ASP A 97 3.84 8.13 4.70
C ASP A 97 2.44 8.70 4.40
N PHE A 98 1.47 7.82 4.20
CA PHE A 98 0.06 8.15 4.01
C PHE A 98 -0.68 7.94 5.32
N LYS A 99 -1.56 8.86 5.68
CA LYS A 99 -2.39 8.79 6.90
C LYS A 99 -3.87 8.79 6.53
N PHE A 100 -4.66 8.03 7.28
CA PHE A 100 -6.10 7.84 7.08
C PHE A 100 -6.90 8.39 8.27
#